data_AF-A0A7L1NXV1-F1
#
_entry.id   AF-A0A7L1NXV1-F1
#
_cell.length_a   1.000
_cell.length_b   1.000
_cell.length_c   1.000
_cell.angle_alpha   90.00
_cell.angle_beta   90.00
_cell.angle_gamma   90.00
#
_symmetry.space_group_name_H-M   'P 1'
#
loop_
_entity.id
_entity.type
_entity.pdbx_description
1 polymer ?
#
loop_
_entity_poly.entity_id
_entity_poly.type
_entity_poly.pdbx_seq_one_letter_code
_entity_poly.pdbx_strand_id
1 'polypeptide(L)'
;RTGGSYQYLAVQKTGSQQNVGLIQLNRPQALNALCEGLMEELRQALDVLEKDPQVGAIVITGSQKAFAAGADIKEMQNKTFQECYSSSFLAGWDKVSTIRKPIIAAVNGYALGGGCELAMMCDIIYAGEKAQFGQPEILLGTIPGAGGTQRLTRAVGKSLAMEMVLTGDRISA
;
A
#
# COMPACT_ATOMS: atom_id res chain seq x y z
N ARG A 1 -11.73 -16.49 -16.41
CA ARG A 1 -11.75 -16.53 -14.93
C ARG A 1 -10.34 -16.93 -14.50
N THR A 2 -9.52 -15.95 -14.12
CA THR A 2 -8.11 -16.14 -13.74
C THR A 2 -7.96 -15.63 -12.30
N GLY A 3 -7.64 -16.51 -11.35
CA GLY A 3 -7.32 -16.13 -9.97
C GLY A 3 -8.13 -16.89 -8.93
N GLY A 4 -7.45 -17.49 -7.95
CA GLY A 4 -8.05 -18.13 -6.79
C GLY A 4 -8.89 -17.15 -5.96
N SER A 5 -9.73 -17.69 -5.07
CA SER A 5 -10.56 -16.88 -4.19
C SER A 5 -9.68 -16.12 -3.20
N TYR A 6 -9.53 -14.81 -3.39
CA TYR A 6 -8.91 -13.90 -2.42
C TYR A 6 -9.91 -13.54 -1.31
N GLN A 7 -9.44 -13.43 -0.08
CA GLN A 7 -10.22 -13.01 1.08
C GLN A 7 -10.24 -11.49 1.23
N TYR A 8 -9.10 -10.84 1.00
CA TYR A 8 -8.88 -9.41 1.28
C TYR A 8 -8.75 -8.57 0.02
N LEU A 9 -8.73 -9.18 -1.17
CA LEU A 9 -8.62 -8.49 -2.45
C LEU A 9 -9.79 -8.82 -3.38
N ALA A 10 -10.10 -7.87 -4.27
CA ALA A 10 -10.82 -8.14 -5.49
C ALA A 10 -9.88 -7.87 -6.67
N VAL A 11 -9.68 -8.87 -7.53
CA VAL A 11 -8.75 -8.78 -8.67
C VAL A 11 -9.51 -9.07 -9.96
N GLN A 12 -9.38 -8.17 -10.94
CA GLN A 12 -10.00 -8.33 -12.26
C GLN A 12 -9.14 -7.71 -13.36
N LYS A 13 -9.38 -8.11 -14.61
CA LYS A 13 -8.85 -7.39 -15.77
C LYS A 13 -9.84 -6.33 -16.22
N THR A 14 -9.32 -5.21 -16.69
CA THR A 14 -10.08 -4.05 -17.18
C THR A 14 -9.38 -3.42 -18.39
N GLY A 15 -9.93 -2.33 -18.89
CA GLY A 15 -9.51 -1.69 -20.14
C GLY A 15 -10.23 -2.29 -21.35
N SER A 16 -10.24 -1.54 -22.46
CA SER A 16 -10.92 -1.93 -23.70
C SER A 16 -10.44 -3.27 -24.26
N GLN A 17 -9.19 -3.64 -23.99
CA GLN A 17 -8.57 -4.89 -24.42
C GLN A 17 -8.29 -5.88 -23.28
N GLN A 18 -8.86 -5.65 -22.09
CA GLN A 18 -8.59 -6.46 -20.89
C GLN A 18 -7.08 -6.51 -20.56
N ASN A 19 -6.38 -5.40 -20.81
CA ASN A 19 -4.94 -5.27 -20.74
C ASN A 19 -4.43 -4.54 -19.48
N VAL A 20 -5.34 -4.20 -18.57
CA VAL A 20 -5.01 -3.59 -17.27
C VAL A 20 -5.43 -4.55 -16.15
N GLY A 21 -4.50 -4.91 -15.28
CA GLY A 21 -4.83 -5.63 -14.05
C GLY A 21 -5.30 -4.65 -12.98
N LEU A 22 -6.50 -4.83 -12.45
CA LEU A 22 -7.04 -4.01 -11.36
C LEU A 22 -7.05 -4.83 -10.07
N ILE A 23 -6.29 -4.38 -9.08
CA ILE A 23 -6.29 -4.90 -7.72
C ILE A 23 -6.99 -3.88 -6.82
N GLN A 24 -8.08 -4.29 -6.19
CA GLN A 24 -8.78 -3.51 -5.19
C GLN A 24 -8.59 -4.13 -3.80
N LEU A 25 -8.02 -3.36 -2.86
CA LEU A 25 -7.97 -3.72 -1.45
C LEU A 25 -9.40 -3.74 -0.88
N ASN A 26 -9.80 -4.88 -0.31
CA ASN A 26 -11.17 -5.19 0.09
C ASN A 26 -11.24 -5.72 1.53
N ARG A 27 -10.81 -4.88 2.47
CA ARG A 27 -10.97 -5.09 3.92
C ARG A 27 -11.61 -3.84 4.56
N PRO A 28 -12.82 -3.43 4.12
CA PRO A 28 -13.40 -2.13 4.48
C PRO A 28 -13.66 -1.96 5.98
N GLN A 29 -13.97 -3.04 6.70
CA GLN A 29 -14.20 -3.06 8.15
C GLN A 29 -12.98 -2.61 8.96
N ALA A 30 -11.78 -2.72 8.38
CA ALA A 30 -10.53 -2.26 8.98
C ALA A 30 -9.91 -1.09 8.19
N LEU A 31 -10.70 -0.38 7.37
CA LEU A 31 -10.23 0.68 6.48
C LEU A 31 -9.02 0.26 5.62
N ASN A 32 -9.05 -1.00 5.15
CA ASN A 32 -7.96 -1.62 4.40
C ASN A 32 -6.61 -1.61 5.14
N ALA A 33 -6.61 -1.74 6.47
CA ALA A 33 -5.38 -1.96 7.21
C ALA A 33 -4.65 -3.21 6.70
N LEU A 34 -3.35 -3.04 6.41
CA LEU A 34 -2.47 -4.00 5.76
C LEU A 34 -2.02 -5.04 6.79
N CYS A 35 -2.78 -6.13 6.90
CA CYS A 35 -2.39 -7.33 7.63
C CYS A 35 -1.51 -8.25 6.76
N GLU A 36 -0.81 -9.20 7.38
CA GLU A 36 0.06 -10.15 6.65
C GLU A 36 -0.71 -10.92 5.56
N GLY A 37 -1.93 -11.37 5.86
CA GLY A 37 -2.77 -12.08 4.89
C GLY A 37 -3.11 -11.23 3.65
N LEU A 38 -3.41 -9.94 3.83
CA LEU A 38 -3.68 -9.03 2.72
C LEU A 38 -2.42 -8.81 1.88
N MET A 39 -1.27 -8.61 2.53
CA MET A 39 0.01 -8.42 1.83
C MET A 39 0.43 -9.67 1.07
N GLU A 40 0.20 -10.86 1.62
CA GLU A 40 0.45 -12.13 0.91
C GLU A 40 -0.44 -12.27 -0.34
N GLU A 41 -1.74 -11.99 -0.22
CA GLU A 41 -2.63 -11.99 -1.38
C GLU A 41 -2.21 -10.96 -2.43
N LEU A 42 -1.71 -9.79 -2.01
CA LEU A 42 -1.23 -8.75 -2.91
C LEU A 42 0.00 -9.24 -3.68
N ARG A 43 0.97 -9.88 -3.01
CA ARG A 43 2.13 -10.49 -3.66
C ARG A 43 1.70 -11.50 -4.72
N GLN A 44 0.78 -12.40 -4.38
CA GLN A 44 0.28 -13.43 -5.28
C GLN A 44 -0.44 -12.82 -6.50
N ALA A 45 -1.30 -11.83 -6.28
CA ALA A 45 -2.01 -11.14 -7.35
C ALA A 45 -1.04 -10.43 -8.30
N LEU A 46 -0.01 -9.76 -7.77
CA LEU A 46 1.03 -9.12 -8.57
C LEU A 46 1.83 -10.14 -9.39
N ASP A 47 2.20 -11.29 -8.82
CA ASP A 47 2.91 -12.36 -9.54
C ASP A 47 2.07 -12.95 -10.68
N VAL A 48 0.76 -13.11 -10.48
CA VAL A 48 -0.16 -13.56 -11.54
C VAL A 48 -0.25 -12.52 -12.67
N LEU A 49 -0.42 -11.25 -12.33
CA LEU A 49 -0.55 -10.17 -13.31
C LEU A 49 0.77 -9.87 -14.04
N GLU A 50 1.92 -9.97 -13.37
CA GLU A 50 3.25 -9.84 -13.99
C GLU A 50 3.47 -10.93 -15.06
N LYS A 51 2.99 -12.16 -14.82
CA LYS A 51 3.14 -13.28 -15.76
C LYS A 51 2.10 -13.29 -16.89
N ASP A 52 0.97 -12.60 -16.77
CA ASP A 52 -0.07 -12.57 -17.81
C ASP A 52 0.39 -11.70 -19.00
N PRO A 53 0.65 -12.26 -20.20
CA PRO A 53 1.14 -11.49 -21.34
C PRO A 53 0.12 -10.49 -21.90
N GLN A 54 -1.17 -10.61 -21.55
CA GLN A 54 -2.20 -9.65 -21.94
C GLN A 54 -2.15 -8.37 -21.09
N VAL A 55 -1.66 -8.45 -19.85
CA VAL A 55 -1.61 -7.32 -18.92
C VAL A 55 -0.35 -6.48 -19.21
N GLY A 56 -0.55 -5.20 -19.52
CA GLY A 56 0.54 -4.23 -19.76
C GLY A 56 0.80 -3.30 -18.59
N ALA A 57 -0.17 -3.08 -17.71
CA ALA A 57 -0.06 -2.23 -16.52
C ALA A 57 -0.99 -2.72 -15.41
N ILE A 58 -0.70 -2.32 -14.17
CA ILE A 58 -1.46 -2.69 -12.98
C ILE A 58 -1.96 -1.42 -12.28
N VAL A 59 -3.20 -1.45 -11.82
CA VAL A 59 -3.78 -0.42 -10.96
C VAL A 59 -4.05 -1.04 -9.59
N ILE A 60 -3.55 -0.40 -8.54
CA ILE A 60 -3.88 -0.72 -7.14
C ILE A 60 -4.79 0.39 -6.61
N THR A 61 -5.92 0.01 -6.03
CA THR A 61 -6.88 0.95 -5.42
C THR A 61 -7.47 0.37 -4.15
N GLY A 62 -8.18 1.19 -3.37
CA GLY A 62 -8.95 0.74 -2.21
C GLY A 62 -10.42 1.08 -2.37
N SER A 63 -11.05 1.44 -1.25
CA SER A 63 -12.42 1.93 -1.22
C SER A 63 -12.48 3.44 -1.41
N GLN A 64 -13.68 4.01 -1.56
CA GLN A 64 -13.87 5.46 -1.57
C GLN A 64 -13.42 6.15 -0.26
N LYS A 65 -13.52 5.45 0.88
CA LYS A 65 -13.21 6.00 2.20
C LYS A 65 -11.73 5.85 2.55
N ALA A 66 -11.10 4.78 2.09
CA ALA A 66 -9.71 4.49 2.40
C ALA A 66 -9.09 3.67 1.27
N PHE A 67 -7.94 4.14 0.80
CA PHE A 67 -6.96 3.32 0.08
C PHE A 67 -6.44 2.26 1.04
N ALA A 68 -5.72 2.68 2.08
CA ALA A 68 -5.28 1.87 3.21
C ALA A 68 -4.92 2.76 4.41
N ALA A 69 -5.41 2.40 5.60
CA ALA A 69 -5.20 3.17 6.83
C ALA A 69 -3.93 2.79 7.62
N GLY A 70 -2.96 2.13 6.98
CA GLY A 70 -1.69 1.72 7.60
C GLY A 70 -1.57 0.20 7.78
N ALA A 71 -0.51 -0.24 8.45
CA ALA A 71 -0.34 -1.64 8.86
C ALA A 71 -1.35 -2.02 9.95
N ASP A 72 -1.66 -3.31 10.09
CA ASP A 72 -2.56 -3.77 11.14
C ASP A 72 -1.88 -3.70 12.53
N ILE A 73 -2.23 -2.67 13.30
CA ILE A 73 -1.67 -2.44 14.64
C ILE A 73 -1.90 -3.64 15.58
N LYS A 74 -3.01 -4.37 15.42
CA LYS A 74 -3.29 -5.55 16.26
C LYS A 74 -2.29 -6.68 16.03
N GLU A 75 -1.80 -6.82 14.80
CA GLU A 75 -0.77 -7.81 14.45
C GLU A 75 0.63 -7.37 14.90
N MET A 76 0.84 -6.07 15.10
CA MET A 76 2.13 -5.50 15.50
C MET A 76 2.28 -5.35 17.02
N GLN A 77 1.18 -5.18 17.76
CA GLN A 77 1.18 -4.78 19.18
C GLN A 77 2.06 -5.67 20.08
N ASN A 78 2.04 -6.98 19.84
CA ASN A 78 2.74 -7.95 20.69
C ASN A 78 4.10 -8.39 20.11
N LYS A 79 4.53 -7.83 18.97
CA LYS A 79 5.81 -8.20 18.36
C LYS A 79 6.96 -7.64 19.17
N THR A 80 7.95 -8.50 19.40
CA THR A 80 9.20 -8.16 20.05
C THR A 80 10.30 -7.89 19.01
N PHE A 81 11.37 -7.22 19.44
CA PHE A 81 12.57 -7.01 18.60
C PHE A 81 13.12 -8.33 18.03
N GLN A 82 13.19 -9.38 18.85
CA GLN A 82 13.74 -10.69 18.47
C GLN A 82 12.88 -11.36 17.39
N GLU A 83 11.56 -11.26 17.50
CA GLU A 83 10.64 -11.77 16.48
C GLU A 83 10.78 -10.98 15.18
N CYS A 84 10.89 -9.65 15.24
CA CYS A 84 11.10 -8.84 14.03
C CYS A 84 12.36 -9.26 13.28
N TYR A 85 13.46 -9.52 14.01
CA TYR A 85 14.72 -9.95 13.42
C TYR A 85 14.66 -11.37 12.86
N SER A 86 14.06 -12.31 13.59
CA SER A 86 14.05 -13.74 13.21
C SER A 86 13.00 -14.09 12.15
N SER A 87 11.87 -13.37 12.10
CA SER A 87 10.77 -13.62 11.15
C SER A 87 10.87 -12.79 9.86
N SER A 88 11.86 -11.91 9.75
CA SER A 88 11.92 -10.89 8.69
C SER A 88 10.62 -10.10 8.60
N PHE A 89 10.21 -9.50 9.72
CA PHE A 89 8.98 -8.71 9.77
C PHE A 89 8.97 -7.63 8.67
N LEU A 90 7.84 -7.50 7.96
CA LEU A 90 7.65 -6.69 6.73
C LEU A 90 8.33 -7.23 5.46
N ALA A 91 8.94 -8.43 5.47
CA ALA A 91 9.48 -9.03 4.27
C ALA A 91 8.42 -9.11 3.15
N GLY A 92 8.81 -8.75 1.93
CA GLY A 92 7.95 -8.79 0.76
C GLY A 92 6.92 -7.66 0.68
N TRP A 93 6.89 -6.71 1.61
CA TRP A 93 6.13 -5.46 1.43
C TRP A 93 6.63 -4.66 0.23
N ASP A 94 7.92 -4.76 -0.06
CA ASP A 94 8.61 -4.15 -1.19
C ASP A 94 8.32 -4.85 -2.54
N LYS A 95 7.57 -5.96 -2.56
CA LYS A 95 7.24 -6.69 -3.79
C LYS A 95 6.69 -5.78 -4.88
N VAL A 96 5.85 -4.80 -4.51
CA VAL A 96 5.28 -3.81 -5.43
C VAL A 96 6.39 -3.11 -6.23
N SER A 97 7.51 -2.76 -5.59
CA SER A 97 8.65 -2.09 -6.21
C SER A 97 9.57 -3.00 -7.03
N THR A 98 9.29 -4.30 -7.10
CA THR A 98 10.07 -5.28 -7.89
C THR A 98 9.35 -5.77 -9.15
N ILE A 99 8.09 -5.37 -9.33
CA ILE A 99 7.31 -5.69 -10.52
C ILE A 99 7.84 -4.89 -11.72
N ARG A 100 7.92 -5.52 -12.89
CA ARG A 100 8.49 -4.87 -14.09
C ARG A 100 7.45 -4.09 -14.88
N LYS A 101 6.19 -4.50 -14.78
CA LYS A 101 5.06 -3.77 -15.38
C LYS A 101 4.75 -2.52 -14.55
N PRO A 102 4.43 -1.38 -15.19
CA PRO A 102 4.07 -0.17 -14.47
C PRO A 102 2.88 -0.39 -13.54
N ILE A 103 2.98 0.15 -12.31
CA ILE A 103 1.95 0.13 -11.29
C ILE A 103 1.48 1.55 -10.96
N ILE A 104 0.17 1.76 -11.03
CA ILE A 104 -0.49 3.02 -10.70
C ILE A 104 -1.28 2.83 -9.40
N ALA A 105 -1.02 3.64 -8.38
CA ALA A 105 -1.88 3.77 -7.22
C ALA A 105 -3.02 4.76 -7.51
N ALA A 106 -4.27 4.31 -7.43
CA ALA A 106 -5.45 5.17 -7.50
C ALA A 106 -6.01 5.36 -6.08
N VAL A 107 -5.59 6.45 -5.43
CA VAL A 107 -5.84 6.73 -4.02
C VAL A 107 -7.11 7.56 -3.84
N ASN A 108 -8.06 7.03 -3.07
CA ASN A 108 -9.21 7.78 -2.55
C ASN A 108 -9.26 7.67 -1.02
N GLY A 109 -9.67 8.75 -0.37
CA GLY A 109 -9.72 8.80 1.09
C GLY A 109 -8.35 8.59 1.74
N TYR A 110 -8.31 7.82 2.83
CA TYR A 110 -7.09 7.66 3.62
C TYR A 110 -6.02 6.77 2.95
N ALA A 111 -4.81 7.31 2.80
CA ALA A 111 -3.56 6.58 2.59
C ALA A 111 -2.58 6.97 3.70
N LEU A 112 -2.60 6.24 4.81
CA LEU A 112 -1.86 6.59 6.03
C LEU A 112 -0.82 5.51 6.37
N GLY A 113 0.32 5.92 6.91
CA GLY A 113 1.40 5.03 7.34
C GLY A 113 1.81 4.06 6.24
N GLY A 114 1.80 2.75 6.55
CA GLY A 114 1.98 1.67 5.56
C GLY A 114 1.14 1.79 4.28
N GLY A 115 -0.06 2.38 4.33
CA GLY A 115 -0.87 2.67 3.14
C GLY A 115 -0.32 3.80 2.27
N CYS A 116 0.23 4.85 2.90
CA CYS A 116 0.97 5.92 2.23
C CYS A 116 2.26 5.36 1.60
N GLU A 117 2.96 4.50 2.34
CA GLU A 117 4.18 3.83 1.87
C GLU A 117 3.92 2.92 0.68
N LEU A 118 2.83 2.13 0.71
CA LEU A 118 2.39 1.30 -0.41
C LEU A 118 2.09 2.15 -1.67
N ALA A 119 1.40 3.27 -1.50
CA ALA A 119 1.14 4.18 -2.63
C ALA A 119 2.46 4.72 -3.21
N MET A 120 3.40 5.13 -2.35
CA MET A 120 4.73 5.60 -2.78
C MET A 120 5.63 4.51 -3.37
N MET A 121 5.34 3.22 -3.14
CA MET A 121 6.04 2.13 -3.83
C MET A 121 5.57 1.93 -5.27
N CYS A 122 4.39 2.46 -5.64
CA CYS A 122 3.92 2.44 -7.02
C CYS A 122 4.67 3.49 -7.86
N ASP A 123 4.64 3.34 -9.18
CA ASP A 123 5.35 4.23 -10.09
C ASP A 123 4.66 5.59 -10.24
N ILE A 124 3.32 5.58 -10.23
CA ILE A 124 2.47 6.76 -10.39
C ILE A 124 1.37 6.74 -9.33
N ILE A 125 1.06 7.90 -8.74
CA ILE A 125 -0.04 8.07 -7.80
C ILE A 125 -1.05 9.05 -8.39
N TYR A 126 -2.31 8.62 -8.54
CA TYR A 126 -3.45 9.48 -8.81
C TYR A 126 -4.27 9.62 -7.53
N ALA A 127 -4.52 10.86 -7.11
CA ALA A 127 -5.28 11.18 -5.91
C ALA A 127 -6.67 11.70 -6.29
N GLY A 128 -7.73 11.13 -5.70
CA GLY A 128 -9.05 11.72 -5.73
C GLY A 128 -9.13 12.96 -4.83
N GLU A 129 -10.11 13.83 -5.06
CA GLU A 129 -10.24 15.13 -4.38
C GLU A 129 -10.28 15.05 -2.84
N LYS A 130 -10.69 13.89 -2.30
CA LYS A 130 -10.79 13.63 -0.85
C LYS A 130 -9.66 12.76 -0.31
N ALA A 131 -8.62 12.51 -1.10
CA ALA A 131 -7.46 11.77 -0.64
C ALA A 131 -6.73 12.53 0.47
N GLN A 132 -6.22 11.78 1.45
CA GLN A 132 -5.39 12.31 2.51
C GLN A 132 -4.19 11.39 2.74
N PHE A 133 -3.00 11.97 2.79
CA PHE A 133 -1.74 11.27 2.99
C PHE A 133 -1.12 11.66 4.34
N GLY A 134 -0.44 10.72 4.99
CA GLY A 134 0.23 11.00 6.28
C GLY A 134 1.07 9.85 6.79
N GLN A 135 1.98 10.16 7.73
CA GLN A 135 2.87 9.21 8.41
C GLN A 135 2.67 9.28 9.95
N PRO A 136 1.53 8.77 10.47
CA PRO A 136 1.15 8.92 11.87
C PRO A 136 1.83 7.92 12.83
N GLU A 137 2.84 7.18 12.37
CA GLU A 137 3.58 6.18 13.16
C GLU A 137 4.11 6.72 14.48
N ILE A 138 4.51 8.00 14.51
CA ILE A 138 5.02 8.66 15.72
C ILE A 138 3.99 8.67 16.86
N LEU A 139 2.70 8.72 16.53
CA LEU A 139 1.60 8.70 17.50
C LEU A 139 1.44 7.33 18.18
N LEU A 140 2.05 6.28 17.60
CA LEU A 140 2.09 4.92 18.15
C LEU A 140 3.44 4.60 18.82
N GLY A 141 4.35 5.58 18.91
CA GLY A 141 5.69 5.37 19.44
C GLY A 141 6.62 4.58 18.52
N THR A 142 6.37 4.61 17.21
CA THR A 142 7.24 3.99 16.19
C THR A 142 7.54 5.00 15.05
N ILE A 143 8.24 4.55 14.01
CA ILE A 143 8.55 5.35 12.82
C ILE A 143 8.09 4.61 11.55
N PRO A 144 7.93 5.31 10.40
CA PRO A 144 7.62 4.65 9.13
C PRO A 144 8.67 3.60 8.76
N GLY A 145 8.22 2.38 8.52
CA GLY A 145 9.08 1.19 8.37
C GLY A 145 9.19 0.63 6.95
N ALA A 146 8.33 1.06 6.02
CA ALA A 146 8.29 0.60 4.64
C ALA A 146 8.73 1.69 3.62
N GLY A 147 9.50 2.68 4.09
CA GLY A 147 10.12 3.71 3.28
C GLY A 147 9.49 5.10 3.39
N GLY A 148 8.61 5.34 4.36
CA GLY A 148 7.95 6.61 4.61
C GLY A 148 8.90 7.74 5.02
N THR A 149 10.08 7.42 5.57
CA THR A 149 11.15 8.40 5.80
C THR A 149 12.05 8.60 4.56
N GLN A 150 11.91 7.75 3.55
CA GLN A 150 12.80 7.69 2.39
C GLN A 150 12.14 8.22 1.13
N ARG A 151 11.03 7.61 0.69
CA ARG A 151 10.31 7.98 -0.52
C ARG A 151 9.61 9.33 -0.36
N LEU A 152 8.97 9.56 0.79
CA LEU A 152 8.33 10.83 1.10
C LEU A 152 9.33 11.98 1.01
N THR A 153 10.45 11.88 1.74
CA THR A 153 11.49 12.92 1.78
C THR A 153 12.05 13.25 0.41
N ARG A 154 12.18 12.26 -0.48
CA ARG A 154 12.64 12.46 -1.86
C ARG A 154 11.58 13.15 -2.74
N ALA A 155 10.30 12.93 -2.47
CA ALA A 155 9.21 13.52 -3.24
C ALA A 155 8.85 14.94 -2.78
N VAL A 156 8.74 15.17 -1.46
CA VAL A 156 8.20 16.42 -0.90
C VAL A 156 9.25 17.35 -0.27
N GLY A 157 10.51 16.90 -0.24
CA GLY A 157 11.60 17.63 0.39
C GLY A 157 11.63 17.51 1.91
N LYS A 158 12.76 17.93 2.50
CA LYS A 158 13.07 17.72 3.92
C LYS A 158 12.02 18.33 4.87
N SER A 159 11.56 19.56 4.60
CA SER A 159 10.74 20.30 5.55
C SER A 159 9.38 19.64 5.76
N LEU A 160 8.64 19.41 4.68
CA LEU A 160 7.31 18.79 4.77
C LEU A 160 7.39 17.34 5.23
N ALA A 161 8.42 16.59 4.82
CA ALA A 161 8.62 15.23 5.32
C ALA A 161 8.86 15.19 6.83
N MET A 162 9.69 16.09 7.37
CA MET A 162 9.91 16.18 8.82
C MET A 162 8.63 16.55 9.56
N GLU A 163 7.88 17.53 9.05
CA GLU A 163 6.60 17.94 9.65
C GLU A 163 5.63 16.75 9.70
N MET A 164 5.39 16.08 8.57
CA MET A 164 4.48 14.93 8.51
C MET A 164 4.92 13.77 9.41
N VAL A 165 6.21 13.42 9.41
CA VAL A 165 6.73 12.24 10.14
C VAL A 165 6.83 12.50 11.64
N LEU A 166 7.14 13.72 12.07
CA LEU A 166 7.34 14.03 13.50
C LEU A 166 6.06 14.47 14.21
N THR A 167 5.05 14.96 13.47
CA THR A 167 3.74 15.36 14.04
C THR A 167 2.66 14.29 13.83
N GLY A 168 2.75 13.51 12.75
CA GLY A 168 1.68 12.63 12.29
C GLY A 168 0.56 13.34 11.54
N ASP A 169 0.73 14.63 11.21
CA ASP A 169 -0.26 15.41 10.49
C ASP A 169 -0.50 14.90 9.06
N ARG A 170 -1.72 15.13 8.57
CA ARG A 170 -2.17 14.71 7.25
C ARG A 170 -2.12 15.88 6.28
N ILE A 171 -1.78 15.61 5.03
CA ILE A 171 -1.91 16.54 3.90
C ILE A 171 -3.07 16.14 2.99
N SER A 172 -3.63 17.10 2.25
CA SER A 172 -4.66 16.85 1.24
C SER A 172 -4.07 16.23 -0.04
N ALA A 173 -4.95 15.92 -0.99
CA ALA A 173 -4.60 15.61 -2.38
C ALA A 173 -3.80 16.73 -3.05
#